data_AF-A0AAI9TAP0-F1
#
_entry.id   AF-A0AAI9TAP0-F1
#
_cell.length_a   1.000
_cell.length_b   1.000
_cell.length_c   1.000
_cell.angle_alpha   90.00
_cell.angle_beta   90.00
_cell.angle_gamma   90.00
#
_symmetry.space_group_name_H-M   'P 1'
#
loop_
_entity.id
_entity.type
_entity.pdbx_description
1 polymer ?
#
loop_
_entity_poly.entity_id
_entity_poly.type
_entity_poly.pdbx_seq_one_letter_code
_entity_poly.pdbx_strand_id
1 'polypeptide(L)' 'MAKYETAIERIDAAHADDPREAQTPTGPVPYELHYAQKMTSYLSTLNPSAPELLRLAIRA' A
#
# COMPACT_ATOMS: atom_id res chain seq x y z
N MET A 1 3.62 -11.77 14.24
CA MET A 1 2.88 -10.91 13.31
C MET A 1 1.45 -11.42 13.21
N ALA A 2 0.49 -10.52 13.24
CA ALA A 2 -0.92 -10.82 12.97
C ALA A 2 -1.11 -11.16 11.49
N LYS A 3 -2.16 -11.93 11.15
CA LYS A 3 -2.45 -12.32 9.75
C LYS A 3 -2.55 -11.12 8.81
N TYR A 4 -3.13 -10.02 9.30
CA TYR A 4 -3.23 -8.76 8.58
C TYR A 4 -1.87 -8.18 8.20
N GLU A 5 -0.95 -8.07 9.17
CA GLU A 5 0.38 -7.51 8.97
C GLU A 5 1.15 -8.33 7.92
N THR A 6 1.11 -9.65 8.05
CA THR A 6 1.73 -10.55 7.06
C THR A 6 1.12 -10.42 5.66
N ALA A 7 -0.18 -10.15 5.55
CA ALA A 7 -0.81 -9.92 4.26
C ALA A 7 -0.35 -8.59 3.63
N ILE A 8 -0.30 -7.51 4.42
CA ILE A 8 0.22 -6.21 3.97
C ILE A 8 1.67 -6.32 3.52
N GLU A 9 2.53 -7.00 4.28
CA GLU A 9 3.94 -7.21 3.93
C GLU A 9 4.10 -7.95 2.59
N ARG A 10 3.30 -8.99 2.36
CA ARG A 10 3.33 -9.76 1.10
C ARG A 10 2.85 -8.94 -0.10
N ILE A 11 1.83 -8.11 0.10
CA ILE A 11 1.35 -7.18 -0.93
C ILE A 11 2.44 -6.17 -1.27
N ASP A 12 3.06 -5.56 -0.25
CA ASP A 12 4.12 -4.56 -0.44
C ASP A 12 5.35 -5.16 -1.12
N ALA A 13 5.73 -6.40 -0.77
CA ALA A 13 6.81 -7.10 -1.43
C ALA A 13 6.51 -7.32 -2.93
N ALA A 14 5.29 -7.72 -3.28
CA ALA A 14 4.90 -7.89 -4.68
C ALA A 14 4.88 -6.55 -5.46
N HIS A 15 4.42 -5.47 -4.82
CA HIS A 15 4.44 -4.13 -5.43
C HIS A 15 5.85 -3.54 -5.56
N ALA A 16 6.79 -3.97 -4.72
CA ALA A 16 8.18 -3.55 -4.82
C ALA A 16 8.89 -4.11 -6.07
N ASP A 17 8.37 -5.19 -6.65
CA ASP A 17 8.88 -5.80 -7.88
C ASP A 17 8.37 -5.11 -9.16
N ASP A 18 7.53 -4.07 -9.06
CA ASP A 18 7.08 -3.30 -10.22
C ASP A 18 8.26 -2.57 -10.89
N PRO A 19 8.56 -2.83 -12.18
CA PRO A 19 9.68 -2.19 -12.87
C PRO A 19 9.42 -0.71 -13.20
N ARG A 20 8.18 -0.22 -13.07
CA ARG A 20 7.86 1.19 -13.29
C ARG A 20 8.13 1.97 -12.01
N GLU A 21 8.63 3.19 -12.17
CA GLU A 21 8.92 4.07 -11.05
C GLU A 21 8.02 5.31 -11.06
N ALA A 22 7.62 5.74 -9.86
CA ALA A 22 7.07 7.06 -9.61
C ALA A 22 8.18 7.95 -9.02
N GLN A 23 8.31 9.17 -9.55
CA GLN A 23 9.22 10.16 -8.97
C GLN A 23 8.57 10.81 -7.75
N THR A 24 9.23 10.72 -6.60
CA THR A 24 8.79 11.36 -5.35
C THR A 24 9.84 12.34 -4.85
N PRO A 25 9.51 13.26 -3.92
CA PRO A 25 10.50 14.18 -3.35
C PRO A 25 11.71 13.49 -2.68
N THR A 26 11.56 12.22 -2.29
CA THR A 26 12.61 11.41 -1.66
C THR A 26 13.34 10.49 -2.64
N GLY A 27 12.98 10.52 -3.93
CA GLY A 27 13.58 9.69 -4.97
C GLY A 27 12.57 8.79 -5.70
N PRO A 28 13.04 8.00 -6.68
CA PRO A 28 12.20 7.03 -7.37
C PRO A 28 11.78 5.88 -6.44
N VAL A 29 10.53 5.46 -6.57
CA VAL A 29 9.96 4.29 -5.88
C VAL A 29 9.12 3.47 -6.86
N PRO A 30 8.97 2.15 -6.67
CA PRO A 30 8.08 1.34 -7.50
C PRO A 30 6.67 1.92 -7.56
N TYR A 31 6.10 2.01 -8.76
CA TYR A 31 4.88 2.76 -9.01
C TYR A 31 3.69 2.16 -8.26
N GLU A 32 3.47 0.85 -8.34
CA GLU A 32 2.39 0.20 -7.58
C GLU A 32 2.58 0.36 -6.06
N LEU A 33 3.82 0.30 -5.54
CA LEU A 33 4.07 0.50 -4.11
C LEU A 33 3.70 1.92 -3.67
N HIS A 34 4.08 2.92 -4.46
CA HIS A 34 3.70 4.31 -4.22
C HIS A 34 2.17 4.49 -4.25
N TYR A 35 1.52 3.91 -5.25
CA TYR A 35 0.08 4.03 -5.42
C TYR A 35 -0.69 3.36 -4.27
N ALA A 36 -0.33 2.13 -3.90
CA ALA A 36 -0.89 1.42 -2.76
C ALA A 36 -0.79 2.21 -1.45
N GLN A 37 0.36 2.82 -1.19
CA GLN A 37 0.57 3.69 -0.03
C GLN A 37 -0.33 4.94 -0.06
N LYS A 38 -0.44 5.58 -1.23
CA LYS A 38 -1.32 6.73 -1.43
C LYS A 38 -2.79 6.37 -1.16
N MET A 39 -3.25 5.23 -1.68
CA MET A 39 -4.63 4.77 -1.49
C MET A 39 -4.91 4.39 -0.02
N THR A 40 -3.94 3.76 0.65
CA THR A 40 -4.00 3.49 2.10
C THR A 40 -4.15 4.78 2.91
N SER A 41 -3.36 5.81 2.58
CA SER A 41 -3.43 7.11 3.23
C SER A 41 -4.80 7.77 3.01
N TYR A 42 -5.30 7.74 1.77
CA TYR A 42 -6.62 8.27 1.45
C TYR A 42 -7.75 7.60 2.25
N LEU A 43 -7.79 6.26 2.31
CA LEU A 43 -8.79 5.55 3.11
C LEU A 43 -8.67 5.90 4.59
N SER A 44 -7.45 6.04 5.10
CA SER A 44 -7.22 6.39 6.52
C SER A 44 -7.75 7.79 6.85
N THR A 45 -7.66 8.74 5.91
CA THR A 45 -8.26 10.08 6.04
C THR A 45 -9.78 10.04 5.95
N LEU A 46 -10.33 9.25 5.02
CA LEU A 46 -11.77 9.16 4.78
C LEU A 46 -12.50 8.39 5.89
N ASN A 47 -11.93 7.28 6.33
CA ASN A 47 -12.49 6.38 7.33
C ASN A 47 -11.38 5.67 8.12
N PRO A 48 -10.91 6.26 9.24
CA PRO A 48 -9.85 5.66 10.06
C PRO A 48 -10.27 4.36 10.76
N SER A 49 -11.57 4.05 10.82
CA SER A 49 -12.13 2.82 11.37
C SER A 49 -12.60 1.83 10.28
N ALA A 50 -12.12 1.99 9.04
CA ALA A 50 -12.42 1.07 7.95
C ALA A 50 -12.15 -0.40 8.35
N PRO A 51 -13.02 -1.36 7.96
CA PRO A 51 -12.80 -2.78 8.25
C PRO A 51 -11.48 -3.30 7.67
N GLU A 52 -10.87 -4.27 8.36
CA GLU A 52 -9.59 -4.87 7.96
C GLU A 52 -9.59 -5.34 6.50
N LEU A 53 -10.68 -5.99 6.06
CA LEU A 53 -10.82 -6.48 4.70
C LEU A 53 -10.76 -5.36 3.65
N LEU A 54 -11.33 -4.18 3.95
CA LEU A 54 -11.26 -3.03 3.04
C LEU A 54 -9.85 -2.42 3.02
N ARG A 55 -9.16 -2.40 4.18
CA ARG A 55 -7.76 -1.95 4.24
C ARG A 55 -6.83 -2.87 3.46
N LEU A 56 -7.06 -4.18 3.50
CA LEU A 56 -6.35 -5.14 2.66
C LEU A 56 -6.64 -4.91 1.19
N ALA A 57 -7.92 -4.80 0.83
CA ALA A 57 -8.35 -4.65 -0.57
C ALA A 57 -7.83 -3.37 -1.23
N ILE A 58 -7.71 -2.27 -0.47
CA ILE A 58 -7.19 -1.02 -1.00
C ILE A 58 -5.64 -0.97 -1.05
N ARG A 59 -4.98 -1.86 -0.30
CA ARG A 59 -3.52 -1.96 -0.30
C ARG A 59 -3.01 -2.76 -1.49
N ALA A 60 -3.74 -3.80 -1.88
CA ALA A 60 -3.48 -4.62 -3.06
C ALA A 60 -3.84 -3.88 -4.36
#